data_AF-A0A842TQ03-F1
#
_entry.id   AF-A0A842TQ03-F1
#
_cell.length_a   1.000
_cell.length_b   1.000
_cell.length_c   1.000
_cell.angle_alpha   90.00
_cell.angle_beta   90.00
_cell.angle_gamma   90.00
#
_symmetry.space_group_name_H-M   'P 1'
#
loop_
_entity.id
_entity.type
_entity.pdbx_description
1 polymer ?
#
loop_
_entity_poly.entity_id
_entity_poly.type
_entity_poly.pdbx_seq_one_letter_code
_entity_poly.pdbx_strand_id
1 'polypeptide(L)'
;MAKKPHKNKPTSKKYTKYKIDGDKITRERFCPRCGPGVFLMNSQGRLYCGKCHYSEFKNKSEEKNQSKEDKDNNKESKENKKDNKDNKEK
;
A
#
# COMPACT_ATOMS: atom_id res chain seq x y z
N MET A 1 9.67 36.69 -7.80
CA MET A 1 9.71 35.21 -7.81
C MET A 1 8.79 34.68 -6.72
N ALA A 2 7.61 34.16 -7.07
CA ALA A 2 6.64 33.68 -6.09
C ALA A 2 7.13 32.36 -5.47
N LYS A 3 7.18 32.28 -4.13
CA LYS A 3 7.49 31.04 -3.41
C LYS A 3 6.28 30.10 -3.50
N LYS A 4 6.51 28.85 -3.94
CA LYS A 4 5.44 27.83 -3.99
C LYS A 4 4.94 27.54 -2.57
N PRO A 5 3.63 27.39 -2.35
CA PRO A 5 3.09 27.04 -1.04
C PRO A 5 3.58 25.67 -0.60
N HIS A 6 4.01 25.55 0.66
CA HIS A 6 4.38 24.27 1.26
C HIS A 6 3.12 23.43 1.46
N LYS A 7 3.13 22.19 0.96
CA LYS A 7 2.07 21.21 1.17
C LYS A 7 2.59 20.09 2.06
N ASN A 8 1.86 19.75 3.11
CA ASN A 8 2.24 18.67 4.02
C ASN A 8 2.12 17.32 3.31
N LYS A 9 3.13 16.48 3.49
CA LYS A 9 3.16 15.12 2.93
C LYS A 9 2.33 14.20 3.83
N PRO A 10 1.51 13.29 3.26
CA PRO A 10 0.78 12.32 4.06
C PRO A 10 1.74 11.39 4.79
N THR A 11 1.32 10.91 5.95
CA THR A 11 2.08 9.95 6.76
C THR A 11 2.18 8.59 6.05
N SER A 12 3.24 7.84 6.35
CA SER A 12 3.46 6.53 5.73
C SER A 12 2.46 5.49 6.25
N LYS A 13 1.73 4.84 5.33
CA LYS A 13 0.79 3.76 5.66
C LYS A 13 1.48 2.39 5.75
N LYS A 14 2.47 2.24 6.63
CA LYS A 14 3.21 0.98 6.78
C LYS A 14 2.36 -0.15 7.41
N TYR A 15 1.36 0.24 8.19
CA TYR A 15 0.49 -0.70 8.90
C TYR A 15 -0.33 -1.61 7.97
N THR A 16 -0.60 -1.18 6.73
CA THR A 16 -1.38 -1.97 5.76
C THR A 16 -0.62 -3.19 5.22
N LYS A 17 0.68 -3.30 5.50
CA LYS A 17 1.56 -4.38 5.06
C LYS A 17 1.57 -5.58 6.01
N TYR A 18 0.79 -5.50 7.08
CA TYR A 18 0.58 -6.56 8.05
C TYR A 18 -0.87 -7.05 7.94
N LYS A 19 -1.05 -8.37 7.84
CA LYS A 19 -2.35 -9.02 7.92
C LYS A 19 -2.38 -9.88 9.20
N ILE A 20 -3.55 -9.94 9.84
CA ILE A 20 -3.78 -10.67 11.07
C ILE A 20 -4.72 -11.83 10.73
N ASP A 21 -4.20 -13.05 10.77
CA ASP A 21 -4.94 -14.27 10.51
C ASP A 21 -5.06 -15.03 11.83
N GLY A 22 -6.06 -14.64 12.64
CA GLY A 22 -6.26 -15.15 14.01
C GLY A 22 -5.03 -14.86 14.88
N ASP A 23 -4.36 -15.91 15.35
CA ASP A 23 -3.16 -15.82 16.21
C ASP A 23 -1.85 -15.60 15.44
N LYS A 24 -1.89 -15.57 14.11
CA LYS A 24 -0.70 -15.46 13.26
C LYS A 24 -0.65 -14.10 12.55
N ILE A 25 0.53 -13.49 12.57
CA ILE A 25 0.81 -12.24 11.86
C ILE A 25 1.54 -12.57 10.56
N THR A 26 0.88 -12.33 9.43
CA THR A 26 1.46 -12.48 8.09
C THR A 26 1.98 -11.12 7.61
N ARG A 27 3.21 -11.12 7.06
CA ARG A 27 3.92 -9.89 6.63
C ARG A 27 4.18 -9.93 5.13
N GLU A 28 4.08 -8.78 4.47
CA GLU A 28 4.44 -8.66 3.05
C GLU A 28 5.96 -8.78 2.84
N ARG A 29 6.38 -9.02 1.59
CA ARG A 29 7.80 -9.23 1.21
C ARG A 29 8.67 -8.02 1.59
N PHE A 30 9.79 -8.31 2.25
CA PHE A 30 10.82 -7.33 2.61
C PHE A 30 11.99 -7.36 1.62
N CYS A 31 12.75 -6.27 1.55
CA CYS A 31 13.93 -6.19 0.71
C CYS A 31 15.08 -7.03 1.31
N PRO A 32 15.69 -7.97 0.56
CA PRO A 32 16.77 -8.81 1.06
C PRO A 32 18.04 -8.01 1.40
N ARG A 33 18.24 -6.84 0.79
CA ARG A 33 19.41 -5.99 1.03
C ARG A 33 19.22 -5.00 2.19
N CYS A 34 18.02 -4.48 2.37
CA CYS A 34 17.73 -3.46 3.39
C CYS A 34 17.28 -4.06 4.73
N GLY A 35 16.91 -5.33 4.75
CA GLY A 35 16.50 -6.03 5.95
C GLY A 35 15.04 -5.78 6.37
N PRO A 36 14.67 -6.25 7.57
CA PRO A 36 13.31 -6.18 8.07
C PRO A 36 12.88 -4.72 8.30
N GLY A 37 11.68 -4.38 7.84
CA GLY A 37 11.10 -3.02 7.96
C GLY A 37 11.09 -2.21 6.67
N VAL A 38 11.77 -2.66 5.61
CA VAL A 38 11.67 -2.09 4.26
C VAL A 38 10.88 -3.05 3.36
N PHE A 39 9.59 -2.74 3.18
CA PHE A 39 8.71 -3.49 2.30
C PHE A 39 8.99 -3.20 0.84
N LEU A 40 8.83 -4.22 -0.01
CA LEU A 40 8.87 -4.06 -1.46
C LEU A 40 7.52 -3.52 -1.95
N MET A 41 7.56 -2.58 -2.89
CA MET A 41 6.37 -2.09 -3.58
C MET A 41 5.96 -3.12 -4.63
N ASN A 42 4.77 -3.69 -4.46
CA ASN A 42 4.16 -4.52 -5.47
C ASN A 42 3.55 -3.64 -6.57
N SER A 43 4.05 -3.77 -7.79
CA SER A 43 3.57 -3.09 -9.00
C SER A 43 3.31 -4.15 -10.06
N GLN A 44 2.58 -3.80 -11.11
CA GLN A 44 2.23 -4.73 -12.20
C GLN A 44 3.51 -5.28 -12.84
N GLY A 45 3.83 -6.54 -12.53
CA GLY A 45 5.01 -7.25 -13.03
C GLY A 45 6.33 -7.01 -12.29
N ARG A 46 6.37 -6.22 -11.20
CA ARG A 46 7.63 -5.99 -10.45
C ARG A 46 7.47 -5.73 -8.96
N LEU A 47 8.47 -6.16 -8.19
CA LEU A 47 8.68 -5.80 -6.78
C LEU A 47 9.84 -4.80 -6.70
N TYR A 48 9.60 -3.62 -6.12
CA TYR A 48 10.58 -2.54 -6.10
C TYR A 48 10.92 -2.06 -4.69
N CYS A 49 12.20 -1.90 -4.37
CA CYS A 49 12.67 -1.30 -3.13
C CYS A 49 12.96 0.19 -3.30
N GLY A 50 12.20 1.04 -2.60
CA GLY A 50 12.42 2.50 -2.62
C GLY A 50 13.67 2.99 -1.87
N LYS A 51 14.40 2.13 -1.15
CA LYS A 51 15.61 2.49 -0.40
C LYS A 51 16.89 2.21 -1.18
N CYS A 52 17.02 0.99 -1.73
CA CYS A 52 18.23 0.54 -2.43
C CYS A 52 18.03 0.33 -3.94
N HIS A 53 16.87 0.67 -4.48
CA HIS A 53 16.52 0.53 -5.91
C HIS A 53 16.53 -0.92 -6.43
N TYR A 54 16.50 -1.90 -5.53
CA TYR A 54 16.38 -3.30 -5.92
C TYR A 54 15.04 -3.56 -6.61
N SER A 55 15.06 -4.28 -7.72
CA SER A 55 13.87 -4.66 -8.49
C SER A 55 13.90 -6.15 -8.80
N GLU A 56 12.81 -6.85 -8.52
CA GLU A 56 12.56 -8.21 -9.02
C GLU A 56 11.39 -8.15 -10.00
N PHE A 57 11.54 -8.77 -11.16
CA PHE A 57 10.46 -8.88 -12.14
C PHE A 57 9.82 -10.25 -12.03
N LYS A 58 8.50 -10.30 -11.93
CA LYS A 58 7.77 -11.57 -11.97
C LYS A 58 7.51 -11.92 -13.42
N ASN A 59 7.85 -13.13 -13.82
CA ASN A 59 7.57 -13.58 -15.18
C ASN A 59 6.06 -13.76 -15.40
N LYS A 60 5.64 -13.60 -16.66
CA LYS A 60 4.25 -13.60 -17.19
C LYS A 60 3.34 -14.74 -16.75
N SER A 61 3.87 -15.80 -16.12
CA SER A 61 3.09 -16.93 -15.61
C SER A 61 2.30 -16.61 -14.34
N GLU A 62 2.71 -15.62 -13.54
CA GLU A 62 2.07 -15.29 -12.24
C GLU A 62 1.17 -14.04 -12.26
N GLU A 63 1.15 -13.30 -13.37
CA GLU A 63 0.44 -12.00 -13.48
C GLU A 63 -1.10 -12.11 -13.40
N LYS A 64 -1.68 -13.31 -13.58
CA LYS A 64 -3.14 -13.50 -13.61
C LYS A 64 -3.82 -13.53 -12.24
N ASN A 65 -3.07 -13.69 -11.14
CA ASN A 65 -3.67 -13.87 -9.80
C ASN A 65 -3.73 -12.58 -8.96
N GLN A 66 -2.99 -11.54 -9.31
CA GLN A 66 -2.93 -10.29 -8.51
C GLN A 66 -3.98 -9.25 -8.91
N SER A 67 -4.61 -9.38 -10.09
CA SER A 67 -5.61 -8.42 -10.59
C SER A 67 -6.99 -8.52 -9.92
N LYS A 68 -7.22 -9.52 -9.06
CA LYS A 68 -8.49 -9.69 -8.33
C LYS A 68 -8.50 -9.06 -6.93
N GLU A 69 -7.34 -8.88 -6.27
CA GLU A 69 -7.28 -8.34 -4.89
C GLU A 69 -7.26 -6.79 -4.84
N ASP A 70 -6.86 -6.11 -5.93
CA ASP A 70 -6.79 -4.64 -5.97
C ASP A 70 -8.16 -3.95 -6.15
N LYS A 71 -9.26 -4.69 -6.39
CA LYS A 71 -10.60 -4.09 -6.54
C LYS A 71 -11.39 -3.96 -5.23
N ASP A 72 -11.08 -4.73 -4.19
CA ASP A 72 -11.89 -4.70 -2.97
C ASP A 72 -11.46 -3.62 -1.96
N ASN A 73 -10.18 -3.24 -1.92
CA ASN A 73 -9.70 -2.19 -0.99
C ASN A 73 -10.01 -0.74 -1.45
N ASN A 74 -10.42 -0.54 -2.71
CA ASN A 74 -10.88 0.78 -3.20
C ASN A 74 -12.41 0.94 -3.07
N LYS A 75 -13.13 -0.07 -2.59
CA LYS A 75 -14.57 0.02 -2.32
C LYS A 75 -14.84 0.55 -0.90
N GLU A 76 -14.07 0.10 0.09
CA GLU A 76 -14.28 0.43 1.51
C GLU A 76 -13.88 1.86 1.91
N SER A 77 -13.05 2.53 1.10
CA SER A 77 -12.66 3.93 1.35
C SER A 77 -13.59 4.97 0.74
N LYS A 78 -14.60 4.56 -0.04
CA LYS A 78 -15.68 5.44 -0.51
C LYS A 78 -16.94 5.40 0.35
N GLU A 79 -17.21 4.31 1.09
CA GLU A 79 -18.37 4.24 2.00
C GLU A 79 -18.15 5.04 3.29
N ASN A 80 -16.99 4.92 3.94
CA ASN A 80 -16.70 5.63 5.20
C ASN A 80 -16.58 7.17 5.10
N LYS A 81 -16.73 7.74 3.89
CA LYS A 81 -16.75 9.21 3.67
C LYS A 81 -18.18 9.75 3.50
N LYS A 82 -19.19 8.89 3.38
CA LYS A 82 -20.59 9.31 3.21
C LYS A 82 -21.31 9.47 4.56
N ASP A 83 -21.05 8.59 5.52
CA ASP A 83 -21.82 8.56 6.79
C ASP A 83 -21.43 9.65 7.79
N ASN A 84 -20.27 10.29 7.62
CA ASN A 84 -19.82 11.36 8.54
C ASN A 84 -20.32 12.77 8.14
N LYS A 85 -21.18 12.88 7.13
CA LYS A 85 -21.77 14.16 6.71
C LYS A 85 -23.18 14.39 7.29
N ASP A 86 -23.90 13.34 7.67
CA ASP A 86 -25.31 13.45 8.08
C ASP A 86 -25.51 13.61 9.60
N ASN A 87 -24.45 13.51 10.42
CA ASN A 87 -24.53 13.65 11.89
C ASN A 87 -23.98 15.01 12.41
N LYS A 88 -24.09 16.07 11.61
CA LYS A 88 -23.71 17.44 12.01
C LYS A 88 -24.80 18.49 11.71
N GLU A 89 -26.06 18.09 11.68
CA GLU A 89 -27.22 18.99 11.50
C GLU A 89 -28.44 18.62 12.36
N LYS A 90 -28.23 17.97 13.52
CA LYS A 90 -29.22 17.96 14.61
C LYS A 90 -28.60 18.38 15.92
#